data_AF-A0A7R8V376-F1
#
_entry.id   AF-A0A7R8V376-F1
#
_cell.length_a   1.000
_cell.length_b   1.000
_cell.length_c   1.000
_cell.angle_alpha   90.00
_cell.angle_beta   90.00
_cell.angle_gamma   90.00
#
_symmetry.space_group_name_H-M   'P 1'
#
loop_
_entity.id
_entity.type
_entity.pdbx_description
1 polymer ?
#
loop_
_entity_poly.entity_id
_entity_poly.type
_entity_poly.pdbx_seq_one_letter_code
_entity_poly.pdbx_strand_id
1 'polypeptide(L)'
;MPVGTKLGFSVFLNTAMAFGFKIILNWEAAAVGAQWHNLFETITIEENLTLGHIMLMMIADTVIYMIITLYLEKIMPGSYGRVYKWYFPLMPSFWFPRKKRYIEGDVTVVNQSDRFEPEIGCGKAGIKLINLKKNFSGKTAVDGVSLNMFRNQITVLLGHNGAGKTTTISMITGLISPTSGTAIVNDVDILENMEDVRKSFGFCPQHNILFSELTVREHIIFYSRLKGLDKKEIEEEIDKYLKILEFEDKRNALAKHCQVA
;
A
#
# COMPACT_ATOMS: atom_id res chain seq x y z
N MET A 1 -40.23 -17.14 -13.98
CA MET A 1 -39.65 -16.49 -12.78
C MET A 1 -39.99 -15.00 -12.84
N PRO A 2 -40.32 -14.37 -11.70
CA PRO A 2 -40.51 -12.92 -11.64
C PRO A 2 -39.26 -12.18 -12.11
N VAL A 3 -39.44 -11.00 -12.71
CA VAL A 3 -38.36 -10.16 -13.24
C VAL A 3 -37.33 -9.83 -12.17
N GLY A 4 -37.78 -9.49 -10.96
CA GLY A 4 -36.91 -9.20 -9.82
C GLY A 4 -36.04 -10.40 -9.40
N THR A 5 -36.53 -11.64 -9.56
CA THR A 5 -35.74 -12.84 -9.27
C THR A 5 -34.65 -13.07 -10.32
N LYS A 6 -34.95 -12.84 -11.61
CA LYS A 6 -33.95 -12.93 -12.69
C LYS A 6 -32.88 -11.84 -12.57
N LEU A 7 -33.28 -10.61 -12.22
CA LEU A 7 -32.36 -9.51 -11.92
C LEU A 7 -31.49 -9.83 -10.69
N GLY A 8 -32.07 -10.39 -9.63
CA GLY A 8 -31.32 -10.81 -8.44
C GLY A 8 -30.28 -11.89 -8.73
N PHE A 9 -30.60 -12.87 -9.58
CA PHE A 9 -29.62 -13.87 -10.03
C PHE A 9 -28.55 -13.29 -10.96
N SER A 10 -28.85 -12.19 -11.65
CA SER A 10 -27.91 -11.49 -12.53
C SER A 10 -26.89 -10.64 -11.78
N VAL A 11 -26.88 -10.69 -10.43
CA VAL A 11 -25.78 -10.14 -9.60
C VAL A 11 -24.52 -11.02 -9.67
N PHE A 12 -24.69 -12.29 -10.08
CA PHE A 12 -23.55 -13.16 -10.36
C PHE A 12 -23.16 -13.02 -11.83
N LEU A 13 -21.94 -12.56 -12.08
CA LEU A 13 -21.43 -12.29 -13.44
C LEU A 13 -21.64 -13.46 -14.41
N ASN A 14 -21.38 -14.70 -13.98
CA ASN A 14 -21.55 -15.89 -14.82
C ASN A 14 -23.01 -16.11 -15.22
N THR A 15 -23.95 -15.81 -14.32
CA THR A 15 -25.38 -15.96 -14.56
C THR A 15 -25.92 -14.81 -15.42
N ALA A 16 -25.46 -13.58 -15.18
CA ALA A 16 -25.77 -12.42 -16.03
C ALA A 16 -25.31 -12.65 -17.48
N MET A 17 -24.08 -13.14 -17.65
CA MET A 17 -23.51 -13.46 -18.96
C MET A 17 -24.29 -14.57 -19.67
N ALA A 18 -24.70 -15.62 -18.96
CA ALA A 18 -25.52 -16.69 -19.52
C ALA A 18 -26.89 -16.19 -20.01
N PHE A 19 -27.56 -15.33 -19.24
CA PHE A 19 -28.81 -14.70 -19.69
C PHE A 19 -28.59 -13.73 -20.85
N GLY A 20 -27.49 -12.97 -20.84
CA GLY A 20 -27.11 -12.09 -21.95
C GLY A 20 -26.94 -12.85 -23.26
N PHE A 21 -26.15 -13.94 -23.24
CA PHE A 21 -25.98 -14.80 -24.42
C PHE A 21 -27.30 -15.43 -24.88
N LYS A 22 -28.18 -15.86 -23.96
CA LYS A 22 -29.50 -16.39 -24.33
C LYS A 22 -30.34 -15.36 -25.08
N ILE A 23 -30.35 -14.11 -24.63
CA ILE A 23 -31.08 -13.03 -25.31
C ILE A 23 -30.47 -12.74 -26.68
N ILE A 24 -29.14 -12.65 -26.79
CA ILE A 24 -28.45 -12.41 -28.07
C ILE A 24 -28.76 -13.52 -29.07
N LEU A 25 -28.71 -14.79 -28.66
CA LEU A 25 -29.05 -15.93 -29.51
C LEU A 25 -30.51 -15.90 -29.97
N ASN A 26 -31.44 -15.44 -29.13
CA ASN A 26 -32.83 -15.25 -29.52
C ASN A 26 -33.01 -14.13 -30.56
N TRP A 27 -32.28 -13.02 -30.44
CA TRP A 27 -32.26 -11.95 -31.44
C TRP A 27 -31.67 -12.41 -32.78
N GLU A 28 -30.67 -13.28 -32.74
CA GLU A 28 -30.06 -13.89 -33.92
C GLU A 28 -31.00 -14.91 -34.58
N ALA A 29 -31.68 -15.75 -33.79
CA ALA A 29 -32.70 -16.68 -34.28
C ALA A 29 -33.89 -15.97 -34.95
N ALA A 30 -34.22 -14.75 -34.51
CA ALA A 30 -35.23 -13.89 -35.12
C ALA A 30 -34.74 -13.11 -36.37
N ALA A 31 -33.47 -13.29 -36.78
CA ALA A 31 -32.82 -12.62 -37.92
C ALA A 31 -32.73 -11.08 -37.84
N VAL A 32 -33.01 -10.48 -36.68
CA VAL A 32 -32.85 -9.02 -36.45
C VAL A 32 -31.45 -8.71 -35.89
N GLY A 33 -30.88 -9.63 -35.12
CA GLY A 33 -29.58 -9.46 -34.45
C GLY A 33 -29.62 -8.48 -33.28
N ALA A 34 -28.61 -8.54 -32.41
CA ALA A 34 -28.46 -7.62 -31.29
C ALA A 34 -27.87 -6.29 -31.78
N GLN A 35 -28.67 -5.23 -31.76
CA GLN A 35 -28.28 -3.89 -32.20
C GLN A 35 -28.47 -2.87 -31.07
N TRP A 36 -27.72 -1.76 -31.10
CA TRP A 36 -27.76 -0.73 -30.06
C TRP A 36 -29.15 -0.09 -29.88
N HIS A 37 -29.91 0.03 -30.97
CA HIS A 37 -31.27 0.61 -30.93
C HIS A 37 -32.31 -0.36 -30.31
N ASN A 38 -32.05 -1.68 -30.35
CA ASN A 38 -32.95 -2.72 -29.85
C ASN A 38 -32.57 -3.22 -28.45
N LEU A 39 -31.61 -2.57 -27.79
CA LEU A 39 -31.03 -3.03 -26.52
C LEU A 39 -32.05 -3.07 -25.37
N PHE A 40 -33.04 -2.17 -25.41
CA PHE A 40 -34.10 -2.07 -24.40
C PHE A 40 -35.45 -2.61 -24.90
N GLU A 41 -35.46 -3.26 -26.06
CA GLU A 41 -36.67 -3.90 -26.59
C GLU A 41 -36.74 -5.37 -26.17
N THR A 42 -37.95 -5.87 -25.99
CA THR A 42 -38.24 -7.27 -25.64
C THR A 42 -38.78 -8.00 -26.86
N ILE A 43 -38.22 -9.17 -27.19
CA ILE A 43 -38.74 -10.03 -28.28
C ILE A 43 -39.90 -10.90 -27.81
N THR A 44 -39.81 -11.44 -26.58
CA THR A 44 -40.73 -12.43 -26.04
C THR A 44 -41.67 -11.81 -25.00
N ILE A 45 -42.99 -12.01 -25.18
CA ILE A 45 -44.06 -11.50 -24.31
C ILE A 45 -43.95 -12.04 -22.86
N GLU A 46 -43.21 -13.14 -22.68
CA GLU A 46 -43.01 -13.79 -21.37
C GLU A 46 -41.75 -13.31 -20.61
N GLU A 47 -40.84 -12.58 -21.26
CA GLU A 47 -39.55 -12.19 -20.67
C GLU A 47 -39.35 -10.66 -20.69
N ASN A 48 -39.76 -9.99 -19.61
CA ASN A 48 -39.54 -8.55 -19.42
C ASN A 48 -38.07 -8.16 -19.11
N LEU A 49 -37.10 -9.02 -19.41
CA LEU A 49 -35.67 -8.76 -19.16
C LEU A 49 -35.01 -8.44 -20.50
N THR A 50 -34.58 -7.18 -20.68
CA THR A 50 -33.91 -6.76 -21.93
C THR A 50 -32.40 -6.92 -21.83
N LEU A 51 -31.71 -6.93 -22.97
CA LEU A 51 -30.24 -6.98 -23.00
C LEU A 51 -29.61 -5.79 -22.26
N GLY A 52 -30.21 -4.60 -22.37
CA GLY A 52 -29.78 -3.39 -21.69
C GLY A 52 -29.86 -3.49 -20.17
N HIS A 53 -30.89 -4.15 -19.63
CA HIS A 53 -30.97 -4.41 -18.18
C HIS A 53 -29.84 -5.33 -17.71
N ILE A 54 -29.47 -6.35 -18.49
CA ILE A 54 -28.35 -7.25 -18.16
C ILE A 54 -27.02 -6.50 -18.20
N MET A 55 -26.79 -5.67 -19.23
CA MET A 55 -25.56 -4.86 -19.31
C MET A 55 -25.44 -3.89 -18.14
N LEU A 56 -26.54 -3.24 -17.72
CA LEU A 56 -26.55 -2.36 -16.56
C LEU A 56 -26.23 -3.12 -15.28
N MET A 57 -26.82 -4.30 -15.09
CA MET A 57 -26.51 -5.17 -13.95
C MET A 57 -25.04 -5.61 -13.93
N MET A 58 -24.44 -5.96 -15.08
CA MET A 58 -23.01 -6.29 -15.15
C MET A 58 -22.11 -5.11 -14.76
N ILE A 59 -22.45 -3.89 -15.17
CA ILE A 59 -21.72 -2.67 -14.75
C ILE A 59 -21.87 -2.48 -13.23
N ALA A 60 -23.08 -2.63 -12.70
CA ALA A 60 -23.35 -2.53 -11.27
C ALA A 60 -22.53 -3.56 -10.47
N ASP A 61 -22.46 -4.81 -10.93
CA ASP A 61 -21.66 -5.87 -10.31
C ASP A 61 -20.17 -5.52 -10.30
N THR A 62 -19.66 -4.96 -11.40
CA THR A 62 -18.25 -4.53 -11.48
C THR A 62 -17.93 -3.49 -10.41
N VAL A 63 -18.85 -2.54 -10.19
CA VAL A 63 -18.72 -1.53 -9.13
C VAL A 63 -18.84 -2.17 -7.75
N ILE A 64 -19.77 -3.11 -7.54
CA ILE A 64 -19.93 -3.83 -6.27
C ILE A 64 -18.66 -4.61 -5.93
N TYR A 65 -18.12 -5.39 -6.88
CA TYR A 65 -16.88 -6.12 -6.70
C TYR A 65 -15.69 -5.19 -6.47
N MET A 66 -15.62 -4.04 -7.15
CA MET A 66 -14.57 -3.04 -6.89
C MET A 66 -14.66 -2.52 -5.45
N ILE A 67 -15.86 -2.18 -4.94
CA ILE A 67 -16.07 -1.74 -3.56
C ILE A 67 -15.69 -2.85 -2.57
N ILE A 68 -16.10 -4.09 -2.84
CA ILE A 68 -15.75 -5.26 -2.01
C ILE A 68 -14.23 -5.45 -1.99
N THR A 69 -13.55 -5.38 -3.14
CA THR A 69 -12.09 -5.50 -3.24
C THR A 69 -11.40 -4.40 -2.44
N LEU A 70 -11.81 -3.14 -2.61
CA LEU A 70 -11.27 -2.02 -1.84
C LEU A 70 -11.50 -2.18 -0.32
N TYR A 71 -12.64 -2.75 0.08
CA TYR A 71 -12.95 -3.07 1.47
C TYR A 71 -12.07 -4.21 2.02
N LEU A 72 -11.92 -5.29 1.26
CA LEU A 72 -11.11 -6.46 1.64
C LEU A 72 -9.62 -6.12 1.72
N GLU A 73 -9.08 -5.30 0.81
CA GLU A 73 -7.70 -4.84 0.86
C GLU A 73 -7.37 -4.08 2.15
N LYS A 74 -8.35 -3.37 2.73
CA LYS A 74 -8.16 -2.65 4.00
C LYS A 74 -8.26 -3.54 5.23
N ILE A 75 -9.08 -4.60 5.18
CA ILE A 75 -9.28 -5.51 6.32
C ILE A 75 -8.22 -6.62 6.35
N MET A 76 -7.83 -7.12 5.19
CA MET A 76 -6.80 -8.15 5.05
C MET A 76 -5.66 -7.61 4.17
N PRO A 77 -4.90 -6.60 4.64
CA PRO A 77 -3.67 -6.23 3.97
C PRO A 77 -2.75 -7.45 4.08
N GLY A 78 -2.32 -8.01 2.94
CA GLY A 78 -1.61 -9.29 2.88
C GLY A 78 -0.35 -9.34 3.75
N SER A 79 0.84 -9.27 3.14
CA SER A 79 2.10 -9.33 3.90
C SER A 79 2.53 -7.99 4.49
N TYR A 80 1.96 -6.88 4.03
CA TYR A 80 2.39 -5.53 4.35
C TYR A 80 1.21 -4.58 4.58
N GLY A 81 1.34 -3.70 5.58
CA GLY A 81 0.37 -2.64 5.84
C GLY A 81 -0.32 -2.73 7.22
N ARG A 82 -1.27 -1.82 7.44
CA ARG A 82 -2.04 -1.72 8.69
C ARG A 82 -3.41 -2.35 8.52
N VAL A 83 -3.71 -3.34 9.37
CA VAL A 83 -5.03 -3.99 9.43
C VAL A 83 -6.06 -3.02 10.00
N TYR A 84 -7.09 -2.70 9.23
CA TYR A 84 -8.27 -2.01 9.76
C TYR A 84 -9.27 -3.02 10.33
N LYS A 85 -10.02 -2.61 11.35
CA LYS A 85 -11.11 -3.43 11.90
C LYS A 85 -12.25 -3.51 10.90
N TRP A 86 -13.02 -4.60 10.91
CA TRP A 86 -14.14 -4.79 9.96
C TRP A 86 -15.16 -3.64 9.95
N TYR A 87 -15.37 -2.98 11.09
CA TYR A 87 -16.28 -1.83 11.21
C TYR A 87 -15.65 -0.47 10.86
N PHE A 88 -14.47 -0.43 10.24
CA PHE A 88 -13.78 0.84 9.94
C PHE A 88 -14.60 1.85 9.10
N PRO A 89 -15.48 1.47 8.15
CA PRO A 89 -16.25 2.44 7.38
C PRO A 89 -17.32 3.13 8.24
N LEU A 90 -17.71 2.55 9.36
CA LEU A 90 -18.66 3.14 10.30
C LEU A 90 -17.97 4.07 11.31
N MET A 91 -16.64 4.07 11.39
CA MET A 91 -15.91 4.94 12.30
C MET A 91 -15.80 6.36 11.72
N PRO A 92 -16.24 7.40 12.45
CA PRO A 92 -16.08 8.79 12.02
C PRO A 92 -14.63 9.18 11.75
N SER A 93 -13.67 8.55 12.44
CA SER A 93 -12.24 8.78 12.26
C SER A 93 -11.70 8.38 10.88
N PHE A 94 -12.43 7.54 10.13
CA PHE A 94 -12.06 7.18 8.76
C PHE A 94 -12.47 8.27 7.77
N TRP A 95 -13.72 8.74 7.84
CA TRP A 95 -14.26 9.78 6.95
C TRP A 95 -13.75 11.18 7.30
N PHE A 96 -13.53 11.43 8.58
CA PHE A 96 -13.01 12.68 9.10
C PHE A 96 -11.65 12.41 9.74
N PRO A 97 -10.55 12.52 8.97
CA PRO A 97 -9.22 12.34 9.52
C PRO A 97 -9.02 13.32 10.68
N ARG A 98 -8.66 12.78 11.86
CA ARG A 98 -8.36 13.60 13.02
C ARG A 98 -7.23 14.57 12.67
N LYS A 99 -7.33 15.79 13.21
CA LYS A 99 -6.30 16.82 13.08
C LYS A 99 -4.95 16.22 13.51
N LYS A 100 -3.93 16.37 12.68
CA LYS A 100 -2.58 15.82 12.89
C LYS A 100 -2.09 16.19 14.29
N ARG A 101 -1.79 15.19 15.12
CA ARG A 101 -1.17 15.41 16.42
C ARG A 101 0.33 15.32 16.24
N TYR A 102 0.97 16.46 16.01
CA TYR A 102 2.42 16.55 16.15
C TYR A 102 2.74 16.34 17.62
N ILE A 103 3.57 15.35 17.93
CA ILE A 103 4.05 15.14 19.29
C ILE A 103 5.18 16.13 19.51
N GLU A 104 4.81 17.40 19.73
CA GLU A 104 5.75 18.43 20.17
C GLU A 104 6.05 18.22 21.65
N GLY A 105 7.22 17.67 21.91
CA GLY A 105 7.73 17.46 23.25
C GLY A 105 8.86 16.44 23.23
N ASP A 106 9.81 16.62 24.15
CA ASP A 106 10.69 15.53 24.53
C ASP A 106 9.85 14.47 25.22
N VAL A 107 9.24 13.57 24.42
CA VAL A 107 8.96 12.23 24.89
C VAL A 107 10.32 11.64 25.21
N THR A 108 10.78 11.90 26.43
CA THR A 108 11.90 11.21 27.03
C THR A 108 11.52 9.76 26.99
N VAL A 109 12.30 8.95 26.27
CA VAL A 109 12.25 7.51 26.44
C VAL A 109 12.52 7.31 27.93
N VAL A 110 11.46 6.99 28.69
CA VAL A 110 11.56 6.95 30.15
C VAL A 110 12.59 5.86 30.47
N ASN A 111 13.72 6.30 31.04
CA ASN A 111 14.78 5.45 31.57
C ASN A 111 14.20 4.57 32.69
N GLN A 112 13.58 3.46 32.32
CA GLN A 112 12.87 2.59 33.26
C GLN A 112 13.68 1.35 33.67
N SER A 113 14.95 1.23 33.25
CA SER A 113 15.80 0.11 33.69
C SER A 113 17.30 0.43 33.65
N ASP A 114 18.07 -0.20 34.53
CA ASP A 114 19.55 -0.18 34.63
C ASP A 114 20.29 -0.68 33.36
N ARG A 115 19.56 -0.98 32.29
CA ARG A 115 20.08 -1.52 31.01
C ARG A 115 20.28 -0.45 29.95
N PHE A 116 19.92 0.80 30.23
CA PHE A 116 20.08 1.91 29.29
C PHE A 116 21.36 2.68 29.57
N GLU A 117 22.16 2.87 28.52
CA GLU A 117 23.26 3.83 28.54
C GLU A 117 22.69 5.26 28.57
N PRO A 118 23.38 6.20 29.24
CA PRO A 118 23.00 7.60 29.17
C PRO A 118 23.03 8.10 27.72
N GLU A 119 22.09 8.97 27.34
CA GLU A 119 22.02 9.48 25.98
C GLU A 119 23.26 10.36 25.67
N ILE A 120 24.07 9.96 24.69
CA ILE A 120 25.29 10.68 24.27
C ILE A 120 24.97 11.76 23.20
N GLY A 121 23.72 12.22 23.12
CA GLY A 121 23.24 13.11 22.04
C GLY A 121 22.80 14.48 22.54
N CYS A 122 23.50 15.55 22.14
CA CYS A 122 23.06 16.94 22.37
C CYS A 122 22.09 17.47 21.30
N GLY A 123 21.49 16.59 20.49
CA GLY A 123 20.74 16.96 19.29
C GLY A 123 19.25 16.59 19.33
N LYS A 124 18.47 17.10 18.36
CA LYS A 124 17.08 16.69 18.18
C LYS A 124 17.00 15.24 17.69
N ALA A 125 16.29 14.38 18.41
CA ALA A 125 16.00 13.02 17.96
C ALA A 125 15.16 13.04 16.67
N GLY A 126 15.66 12.38 15.61
CA GLY A 126 14.93 12.22 14.36
C GLY A 126 13.96 11.04 14.39
N ILE A 127 14.33 9.98 15.11
CA ILE A 127 13.51 8.78 15.30
C ILE A 127 13.50 8.42 16.79
N LYS A 128 12.33 8.24 17.37
CA LYS A 128 12.15 7.79 18.75
C LYS A 128 11.38 6.48 18.76
N LEU A 129 11.93 5.42 19.35
CA LEU A 129 11.24 4.16 19.59
C LEU A 129 10.78 4.14 21.04
N ILE A 130 9.50 3.85 21.28
CA ILE A 130 8.89 3.89 22.60
C ILE A 130 8.26 2.53 22.89
N ASN A 131 8.94 1.73 23.72
CA ASN A 131 8.53 0.40 24.15
C ASN A 131 8.02 -0.47 22.97
N LEU A 132 8.73 -0.43 21.84
CA LEU A 132 8.31 -1.03 20.60
C LEU A 132 8.33 -2.56 20.72
N LYS A 133 7.19 -3.20 20.46
CA LYS A 133 6.99 -4.65 20.62
C LYS A 133 6.39 -5.27 19.38
N LYS A 134 6.88 -6.47 19.03
CA LYS A 134 6.28 -7.32 18.00
C LYS A 134 6.18 -8.76 18.46
N ASN A 135 4.96 -9.27 18.43
CA ASN A 135 4.66 -10.68 18.61
C ASN A 135 4.04 -11.24 17.33
N PHE A 136 4.57 -12.36 16.84
CA PHE A 136 4.02 -13.15 15.75
C PHE A 136 3.40 -14.42 16.32
N SER A 137 2.07 -14.44 16.47
CA SER A 137 1.29 -15.63 16.84
C SER A 137 1.89 -16.46 17.99
N GLY A 138 2.35 -15.79 19.06
CA GLY A 138 2.93 -16.43 20.25
C GLY A 138 4.46 -16.33 20.35
N LYS A 139 5.16 -15.95 19.27
CA LYS A 139 6.60 -15.71 19.29
C LYS A 139 6.92 -14.22 19.32
N THR A 140 7.47 -13.76 20.45
CA THR A 140 7.95 -12.38 20.59
C THR A 140 9.26 -12.21 19.80
N ALA A 141 9.23 -11.39 18.75
CA ALA A 141 10.38 -11.06 17.93
C ALA A 141 11.11 -9.79 18.39
N VAL A 142 10.37 -8.86 19.01
CA VAL A 142 10.91 -7.62 19.58
C VAL A 142 10.15 -7.34 20.88
N ASP A 143 10.86 -7.16 21.99
CA ASP A 143 10.26 -6.99 23.32
C ASP A 143 10.66 -5.67 24.00
N GLY A 144 10.01 -4.58 23.62
CA GLY A 144 10.06 -3.33 24.37
C GLY A 144 11.28 -2.48 24.07
N VAL A 145 11.70 -2.46 22.80
CA VAL A 145 12.84 -1.65 22.36
C VAL A 145 12.47 -0.18 22.47
N SER A 146 13.24 0.55 23.27
CA SER A 146 13.14 2.00 23.36
C SER A 146 14.51 2.59 23.03
N LEU A 147 14.55 3.52 22.08
CA LEU A 147 15.80 4.02 21.51
C LEU A 147 15.56 5.35 20.82
N ASN A 148 16.44 6.31 21.05
CA ASN A 148 16.47 7.58 20.33
C ASN A 148 17.60 7.56 19.30
N MET A 149 17.27 7.88 18.05
CA MET A 149 18.22 8.08 16.95
C MET A 149 18.26 9.57 16.61
N PHE A 150 19.43 10.17 16.76
CA PHE A 150 19.60 11.62 16.62
C PHE A 150 19.86 12.04 15.17
N ARG A 151 19.40 13.25 14.83
CA ARG A 151 19.71 13.84 13.52
C ARG A 151 21.22 14.02 13.37
N ASN A 152 21.70 13.85 12.13
CA ASN A 152 23.12 13.96 11.77
C ASN A 152 24.04 12.95 12.48
N GLN A 153 23.50 11.82 12.96
CA GLN A 153 24.26 10.72 13.52
C GLN A 153 23.99 9.43 12.75
N ILE A 154 25.00 8.57 12.68
CA ILE A 154 24.87 7.22 12.14
C ILE A 154 24.62 6.29 13.32
N THR A 155 23.41 5.73 13.39
CA THR A 155 23.05 4.71 14.39
C THR A 155 23.15 3.33 13.75
N VAL A 156 23.93 2.43 14.37
CA VAL A 156 24.09 1.05 13.90
C VAL A 156 23.42 0.10 14.88
N LEU A 157 22.46 -0.68 14.41
CA LEU A 157 21.79 -1.71 15.20
C LEU A 157 22.53 -3.04 15.06
N LEU A 158 23.26 -3.46 16.09
CA LEU A 158 24.07 -4.68 16.10
C LEU A 158 23.39 -5.79 16.92
N GLY A 159 23.61 -7.03 16.51
CA GLY A 159 23.07 -8.22 17.18
C GLY A 159 23.13 -9.46 16.30
N HIS A 160 22.90 -10.65 16.87
CA HIS A 160 22.91 -11.90 16.12
C HIS A 160 21.72 -12.03 15.14
N ASN A 161 21.77 -13.02 14.25
CA ASN A 161 20.65 -13.34 13.36
C ASN A 161 19.45 -13.80 14.20
N GLY A 162 18.26 -13.25 13.90
CA GLY A 162 17.06 -13.51 14.68
C GLY A 162 16.89 -12.65 15.95
N ALA A 163 17.82 -11.74 16.25
CA ALA A 163 17.68 -10.80 17.39
C ALA A 163 16.55 -9.75 17.23
N GLY A 164 15.84 -9.74 16.10
CA GLY A 164 14.75 -8.80 15.84
C GLY A 164 15.16 -7.52 15.09
N LYS A 165 16.41 -7.36 14.65
CA LYS A 165 16.90 -6.16 13.93
C LYS A 165 16.04 -5.77 12.73
N THR A 166 15.88 -6.72 11.79
CA THR A 166 15.06 -6.51 10.59
C THR A 166 13.61 -6.26 10.97
N THR A 167 13.09 -6.95 12.00
CA THR A 167 11.72 -6.73 12.50
C THR A 167 11.54 -5.32 13.05
N THR A 168 12.50 -4.79 13.81
CA THR A 168 12.48 -3.42 14.33
C THR A 168 12.48 -2.42 13.18
N ILE A 169 13.36 -2.59 12.19
CA ILE A 169 13.40 -1.71 11.02
C ILE A 169 12.10 -1.79 10.21
N SER A 170 11.55 -3.00 9.99
CA SER A 170 10.27 -3.21 9.31
C SER A 170 9.07 -2.58 10.03
N MET A 171 9.14 -2.44 11.35
CA MET A 171 8.13 -1.69 12.11
C MET A 171 8.25 -0.19 11.90
N ILE A 172 9.47 0.35 11.95
CA ILE A 172 9.73 1.78 11.70
C ILE A 172 9.31 2.18 10.28
N THR A 173 9.55 1.31 9.30
CA THR A 173 9.20 1.55 7.89
C THR A 173 7.73 1.29 7.57
N GLY A 174 6.93 0.83 8.54
CA GLY A 174 5.51 0.54 8.37
C GLY A 174 5.20 -0.68 7.51
N LEU A 175 6.20 -1.50 7.17
CA LEU A 175 5.99 -2.79 6.51
C LEU A 175 5.24 -3.75 7.42
N ILE A 176 5.55 -3.72 8.72
CA ILE A 176 4.92 -4.55 9.74
C ILE A 176 4.36 -3.66 10.84
N SER A 177 3.07 -3.80 11.16
CA SER A 177 2.48 -3.05 12.29
C SER A 177 3.03 -3.59 13.63
N PRO A 178 3.42 -2.71 14.59
CA PRO A 178 3.81 -3.15 15.93
C PRO A 178 2.62 -3.77 16.68
N THR A 179 2.91 -4.69 17.59
CA THR A 179 1.89 -5.28 18.49
C THR A 179 1.59 -4.36 19.67
N SER A 180 2.61 -3.64 20.17
CA SER A 180 2.48 -2.61 21.20
C SER A 180 3.65 -1.63 21.09
N GLY A 181 3.53 -0.48 21.76
CA GLY A 181 4.45 0.64 21.62
C GLY A 181 4.29 1.38 20.30
N THR A 182 5.15 2.36 20.07
CA THR A 182 5.12 3.19 18.87
C THR A 182 6.52 3.65 18.45
N ALA A 183 6.63 4.19 17.24
CA ALA A 183 7.79 4.91 16.76
C ALA A 183 7.35 6.31 16.28
N ILE A 184 8.17 7.30 16.58
CA ILE A 184 7.98 8.69 16.14
C ILE A 184 9.10 9.01 15.17
N VAL A 185 8.77 9.42 13.95
CA VAL A 185 9.74 9.85 12.93
C VAL A 185 9.45 11.31 12.61
N ASN A 186 10.42 12.20 12.84
CA ASN A 186 10.26 13.64 12.63
C ASN A 186 8.99 14.21 13.29
N ASP A 187 8.76 13.88 14.56
CA ASP A 187 7.61 14.32 15.37
C ASP A 187 6.23 13.77 14.92
N VAL A 188 6.22 12.82 13.99
CA VAL A 188 5.02 12.11 13.49
C VAL A 188 5.03 10.66 13.95
N ASP A 189 3.93 10.22 14.57
CA ASP A 189 3.74 8.83 15.01
C ASP A 189 3.39 7.91 13.82
N ILE A 190 4.08 6.77 13.69
CA ILE A 190 3.87 5.77 12.62
C ILE A 190 2.46 5.16 12.63
N LEU A 191 1.80 5.11 13.78
CA LEU A 191 0.43 4.61 13.97
C LEU A 191 -0.62 5.68 13.66
N GLU A 192 -0.26 6.96 13.67
CA GLU A 192 -1.17 8.05 13.30
C GLU A 192 -1.09 8.36 11.81
N ASN A 193 0.12 8.60 11.28
CA ASN A 193 0.29 9.04 9.90
C ASN A 193 1.56 8.50 9.24
N MET A 194 1.47 7.25 8.78
CA MET A 194 2.55 6.58 8.07
C MET A 194 2.86 7.21 6.69
N GLU A 195 1.93 7.95 6.08
CA GLU A 195 2.16 8.58 4.79
C GLU A 195 3.17 9.72 4.88
N ASP A 196 3.04 10.59 5.88
CA ASP A 196 3.98 11.68 6.12
C ASP A 196 5.36 11.14 6.57
N VAL A 197 5.37 10.05 7.34
CA VAL A 197 6.61 9.33 7.67
C VAL A 197 7.30 8.84 6.39
N ARG A 198 6.59 8.15 5.48
CA ARG A 198 7.16 7.63 4.22
C ARG A 198 7.68 8.72 3.28
N LYS A 199 7.11 9.94 3.31
CA LYS A 199 7.61 11.07 2.52
C LYS A 199 8.97 11.57 3.00
N SER A 200 9.24 11.48 4.30
CA SER A 200 10.48 11.98 4.91
C SER A 200 11.51 10.89 5.23
N PHE A 201 11.15 9.61 5.05
CA PHE A 201 11.97 8.46 5.43
C PHE A 201 12.35 7.61 4.22
N GLY A 202 13.65 7.39 4.01
CA GLY A 202 14.17 6.47 3.00
C GLY A 202 14.44 5.09 3.60
N PHE A 203 14.04 4.02 2.90
CA PHE A 203 14.31 2.64 3.30
C PHE A 203 15.05 1.89 2.20
N CYS A 204 16.20 1.31 2.54
CA CYS A 204 16.92 0.40 1.67
C CYS A 204 16.73 -1.04 2.20
N PRO A 205 15.99 -1.91 1.51
CA PRO A 205 15.79 -3.30 1.92
C PRO A 205 17.06 -4.14 1.76
N GLN A 206 17.06 -5.32 2.38
CA GLN A 206 18.18 -6.26 2.28
C GLN A 206 18.34 -6.85 0.87
N HIS A 207 17.23 -7.05 0.15
CA HIS A 207 17.24 -7.52 -1.23
C HIS A 207 17.13 -6.33 -2.18
N ASN A 208 17.96 -6.31 -3.22
CA ASN A 208 17.95 -5.25 -4.21
C ASN A 208 16.64 -5.25 -5.00
N ILE A 209 15.89 -4.15 -4.94
CA ILE A 209 14.69 -3.92 -5.76
C ILE A 209 15.13 -3.29 -7.09
N LEU A 210 15.69 -4.13 -7.97
CA LEU A 210 16.12 -3.71 -9.30
C LEU A 210 15.10 -4.20 -10.33
N PHE A 211 14.67 -3.29 -11.20
CA PHE A 211 13.86 -3.63 -12.37
C PHE A 211 14.80 -4.00 -13.51
N SER A 212 14.82 -5.27 -13.90
CA SER A 212 15.80 -5.84 -14.82
C SER A 212 15.75 -5.22 -16.22
N GLU A 213 14.58 -4.73 -16.61
CA GLU A 213 14.27 -4.16 -17.92
C GLU A 213 14.53 -2.65 -18.00
N LEU A 214 14.73 -1.97 -16.86
CA LEU A 214 15.02 -0.54 -16.82
C LEU A 214 16.53 -0.29 -16.88
N THR A 215 16.91 0.78 -17.58
CA THR A 215 18.26 1.34 -17.52
C THR A 215 18.52 2.01 -16.16
N VAL A 216 19.80 2.21 -15.80
CA VAL A 216 20.18 2.92 -14.56
C VAL A 216 19.51 4.31 -14.51
N ARG A 217 19.51 5.05 -15.62
CA ARG A 217 18.85 6.34 -15.74
C ARG A 217 17.34 6.25 -15.51
N GLU A 218 16.66 5.30 -16.16
CA GLU A 218 15.22 5.10 -16.00
C GLU A 218 14.85 4.67 -14.58
N HIS A 219 15.70 3.91 -13.91
CA HIS A 219 15.51 3.51 -12.52
C HIS A 219 15.54 4.73 -11.59
N ILE A 220 16.53 5.63 -11.75
CA ILE A 220 16.57 6.90 -10.99
C ILE A 220 15.33 7.76 -11.30
N ILE A 221 14.95 7.89 -12.58
CA ILE A 221 13.72 8.60 -12.98
C ILE A 221 12.49 8.02 -12.28
N PHE A 222 12.36 6.70 -12.28
CA PHE A 222 11.23 6.00 -11.68
C PHE A 222 11.09 6.33 -10.19
N TYR A 223 12.18 6.20 -9.41
CA TYR A 223 12.15 6.50 -7.98
C TYR A 223 11.98 7.99 -7.69
N SER A 224 12.54 8.88 -8.51
CA SER A 224 12.36 10.33 -8.35
C SER A 224 10.92 10.75 -8.64
N ARG A 225 10.27 10.16 -9.67
CA ARG A 225 8.84 10.37 -9.94
C ARG A 225 7.96 9.83 -8.83
N LEU A 226 8.29 8.66 -8.28
CA LEU A 226 7.56 8.09 -7.15
C LEU A 226 7.63 8.98 -5.90
N LYS A 227 8.76 9.68 -5.70
CA LYS A 227 8.92 10.70 -4.64
C LYS A 227 8.22 12.03 -4.94
N GLY A 228 7.75 12.24 -6.17
CA GLY A 228 7.03 13.45 -6.58
C GLY A 228 7.93 14.62 -7.01
N LEU A 229 9.18 14.37 -7.43
CA LEU A 229 10.07 15.40 -7.96
C LEU A 229 9.61 15.93 -9.34
N ASP A 230 9.88 17.20 -9.59
CA ASP A 230 9.62 17.86 -10.88
C ASP A 230 10.63 17.44 -11.95
N LYS A 231 10.24 17.60 -13.23
CA LYS A 231 11.09 17.20 -14.37
C LYS A 231 12.50 17.80 -14.32
N LYS A 232 12.65 19.04 -13.86
CA LYS A 232 13.95 19.72 -13.79
C LYS A 232 14.83 19.12 -12.69
N GLU A 233 14.26 18.93 -11.50
CA GLU A 233 14.95 18.34 -10.35
C GLU A 233 15.40 16.90 -10.63
N ILE A 234 14.63 16.16 -11.43
CA ILE A 234 14.97 14.79 -11.83
C ILE A 234 16.28 14.75 -12.61
N GLU A 235 16.50 15.66 -13.56
CA GLU A 235 17.75 15.67 -14.34
C GLU A 235 18.95 15.99 -13.46
N GLU A 236 18.80 16.92 -12.51
CA GLU A 236 19.85 17.23 -11.52
C GLU A 236 20.15 16.03 -10.61
N GLU A 237 19.13 15.32 -10.12
CA GLU A 237 19.31 14.11 -9.30
C GLU A 237 19.93 12.95 -10.09
N ILE A 238 19.58 12.79 -11.37
CA ILE A 238 20.23 11.83 -12.28
C ILE A 238 21.73 12.09 -12.31
N ASP A 239 22.15 13.29 -12.70
CA ASP A 239 23.57 13.62 -12.83
C ASP A 239 24.32 13.49 -11.50
N LYS A 240 23.71 13.96 -10.41
CA LYS A 240 24.25 13.85 -9.06
C LYS A 240 24.48 12.40 -8.65
N TYR A 241 23.47 11.53 -8.77
CA TYR A 241 23.61 10.14 -8.33
C TYR A 241 24.52 9.33 -9.25
N LEU A 242 24.52 9.60 -10.55
CA LEU A 242 25.43 8.92 -11.48
C LEU A 242 26.88 9.27 -11.20
N LYS A 243 27.15 10.51 -10.80
CA LYS A 243 28.49 10.94 -10.38
C LYS A 243 28.90 10.34 -9.03
N ILE A 244 28.01 10.37 -8.03
CA ILE A 244 28.29 9.82 -6.69
C ILE A 244 28.50 8.29 -6.74
N LEU A 245 27.78 7.60 -7.63
CA LEU A 245 27.88 6.15 -7.80
C LEU A 245 28.94 5.74 -8.84
N GLU A 246 29.61 6.70 -9.49
CA GLU A 246 30.59 6.45 -10.57
C GLU A 246 30.02 5.58 -11.70
N PHE A 247 28.75 5.81 -12.06
CA PHE A 247 27.99 5.04 -13.07
C PHE A 247 27.74 5.82 -14.37
N GLU A 248 28.55 6.85 -14.63
CA GLU A 248 28.38 7.73 -15.79
C GLU A 248 28.44 6.97 -17.12
N ASP A 249 29.32 5.99 -17.25
CA ASP A 249 29.45 5.16 -18.47
C ASP A 249 28.33 4.12 -18.60
N LYS A 250 27.64 3.81 -17.50
CA LYS A 250 26.56 2.80 -17.44
C LYS A 250 25.17 3.42 -17.33
N ARG A 251 25.04 4.73 -17.54
CA ARG A 251 23.78 5.48 -17.52
C ARG A 251 22.65 4.79 -18.29
N ASN A 252 22.96 4.32 -19.49
CA ASN A 252 22.02 3.68 -20.41
C ASN A 252 22.13 2.15 -20.42
N ALA A 253 22.94 1.57 -19.53
CA ALA A 253 23.00 0.13 -19.37
C ALA A 253 21.78 -0.36 -18.58
N LEU A 254 21.28 -1.55 -18.94
CA LEU A 254 20.20 -2.20 -18.20
C LEU A 254 20.68 -2.55 -16.78
N ALA A 255 19.80 -2.38 -15.79
CA ALA A 255 20.12 -2.65 -14.38
C ALA A 255 20.58 -4.10 -14.14
N LYS A 256 20.06 -5.06 -14.92
CA LYS A 256 20.49 -6.48 -14.85
C LYS A 256 21.98 -6.69 -15.18
N HIS A 257 22.58 -5.82 -15.99
CA HIS A 257 24.02 -5.88 -16.32
C HIS A 257 24.89 -5.17 -15.27
N CYS A 258 24.27 -4.50 -14.30
CA CYS A 258 24.95 -3.82 -13.21
C CYS A 258 24.93 -4.62 -11.90
N GLN A 259 24.26 -5.77 -11.88
CA GLN A 259 24.34 -6.70 -10.76
C GLN A 259 25.70 -7.36 -10.76
N VAL A 260 26.49 -7.11 -9.71
CA VAL A 260 27.63 -7.97 -9.38
C VAL A 260 27.03 -9.32 -8.99
N ALA A 261 27.48 -10.38 -9.67
CA ALA A 261 27.10 -11.76 -9.37
C ALA A 261 27.46 -12.15 -7.93
#